data_AF-A0A959CA06-F1
#
_entry.id   AF-A0A959CA06-F1
#
_cell.length_a   1.000
_cell.length_b   1.000
_cell.length_c   1.000
_cell.angle_alpha   90.00
_cell.angle_beta   90.00
_cell.angle_gamma   90.00
#
_symmetry.space_group_name_H-M   'P 1'
#
loop_
_entity.id
_entity.type
_entity.pdbx_description
1 polymer ?
#
loop_
_entity_poly.entity_id
_entity_poly.type
_entity_poly.pdbx_seq_one_letter_code
_entity_poly.pdbx_strand_id
1 'polypeptide(L)'
;MRTLLFFLLATLPPSLMRAQQFPDYWLGDWDVFSVQSGRLIGENHLTKMLDGKVVFEHWTDVLGIEGHSFTLYDSVSGCWLQNWVDNRGIMNNSKGRLSGDTMMFLSGSVPEGNSKALHRMSLIPVSPNELIQCGEVSIDSAQHWQKKFHFRYLRKPANDVLNCRNAPRSLAYFRGEIEYAYSYESEQIDADSLARTKPGKSIFRYDLSNYRSCFMGPDTV
;
A
#
# COMPACT_ATOMS: atom_id res chain seq x y z
N MET A 1 4.09 37.23 38.98
CA MET A 1 3.56 37.14 37.60
C MET A 1 3.84 35.75 37.07
N ARG A 2 2.81 34.89 36.90
CA ARG A 2 2.95 33.57 36.28
C ARG A 2 2.65 33.73 34.78
N THR A 3 3.65 33.56 33.94
CA THR A 3 3.50 33.54 32.49
C THR A 3 2.94 32.17 32.08
N LEU A 4 1.67 32.13 31.67
CA LEU A 4 1.12 30.95 30.99
C LEU A 4 1.68 30.91 29.56
N LEU A 5 2.45 29.86 29.26
CA LEU A 5 2.85 29.54 27.89
C LEU A 5 1.66 28.82 27.23
N PHE A 6 0.93 29.52 26.36
CA PHE A 6 -0.04 28.88 25.47
C PHE A 6 0.71 28.18 24.34
N PHE A 7 0.80 26.86 24.37
CA PHE A 7 1.12 26.09 23.18
C PHE A 7 -0.08 26.15 22.24
N LEU A 8 0.01 27.02 21.23
CA LEU A 8 -0.92 27.01 20.11
C LEU A 8 -0.62 25.74 19.31
N LEU A 9 -1.36 24.65 19.58
CA LEU A 9 -1.43 23.51 18.67
C LEU A 9 -2.10 24.02 17.40
N ALA A 10 -1.29 24.37 16.39
CA ALA A 10 -1.79 24.71 15.07
C ALA A 10 -2.45 23.46 14.49
N THR A 11 -3.77 23.39 14.56
CA THR A 11 -4.55 22.35 13.91
C THR A 11 -4.58 22.65 12.42
N LEU A 12 -4.12 21.69 11.61
CA LEU A 12 -4.19 21.82 10.16
C LEU A 12 -5.66 21.94 9.73
N PRO A 13 -5.98 22.77 8.72
CA PRO A 13 -7.32 22.84 8.15
C PRO A 13 -7.80 21.44 7.73
N PRO A 14 -9.08 21.08 7.93
CA PRO A 14 -9.60 19.75 7.60
C PRO A 14 -9.34 19.30 6.15
N SER A 15 -9.30 20.24 5.21
CA SER A 15 -8.97 19.99 3.81
C SER A 15 -7.50 19.61 3.59
N LEU A 16 -6.57 20.21 4.35
CA LEU A 16 -5.15 19.87 4.35
C LEU A 16 -4.90 18.53 5.03
N MET A 17 -5.61 18.24 6.12
CA MET A 17 -5.59 16.92 6.76
C MET A 17 -6.02 15.81 5.79
N ARG A 18 -7.11 16.02 5.04
CA ARG A 18 -7.58 15.04 4.04
C ARG A 18 -6.60 14.88 2.88
N ALA A 19 -5.95 15.96 2.43
CA ALA A 19 -4.96 15.90 1.35
C ALA A 19 -3.68 15.14 1.76
N GLN A 20 -3.35 15.15 3.06
CA GLN A 20 -2.21 14.47 3.68
C GLN A 20 -2.47 13.01 4.03
N GLN A 21 -3.74 12.62 4.21
CA GLN A 21 -4.08 11.24 4.50
C GLN A 21 -3.99 10.42 3.21
N PHE A 22 -3.14 9.41 3.21
CA PHE A 22 -3.11 8.48 2.09
C PHE A 22 -4.45 7.78 1.99
N PRO A 23 -4.96 7.52 0.79
CA PRO A 23 -6.15 6.71 0.63
C PRO A 23 -5.92 5.27 1.11
N ASP A 24 -6.32 5.00 2.36
CA ASP A 24 -6.21 3.68 2.99
C ASP A 24 -6.99 2.60 2.21
N TYR A 25 -7.95 3.00 1.37
CA TYR A 25 -8.67 2.09 0.48
C TYR A 25 -7.75 1.30 -0.46
N TRP A 26 -6.56 1.82 -0.80
CA TRP A 26 -5.64 1.18 -1.73
C TRP A 26 -4.78 0.10 -1.05
N LEU A 27 -4.67 0.11 0.28
CA LEU A 27 -3.85 -0.84 1.03
C LEU A 27 -4.41 -2.25 0.95
N GLY A 28 -3.54 -3.25 1.07
CA GLY A 28 -3.88 -4.67 1.09
C GLY A 28 -3.47 -5.42 -0.17
N ASP A 29 -4.06 -6.61 -0.33
CA ASP A 29 -3.79 -7.56 -1.40
C ASP A 29 -4.86 -7.48 -2.50
N TRP A 30 -4.43 -7.50 -3.76
CA TRP A 30 -5.29 -7.32 -4.92
C TRP A 30 -4.97 -8.30 -6.04
N ASP A 31 -6.02 -8.82 -6.67
CA ASP A 31 -5.96 -9.37 -8.03
C ASP A 31 -6.34 -8.27 -9.03
N VAL A 32 -5.55 -8.13 -10.08
CA VAL A 32 -5.71 -7.04 -11.04
C VAL A 32 -6.04 -7.58 -12.42
N PHE A 33 -7.15 -7.10 -12.96
CA PHE A 33 -7.71 -7.55 -14.23
C PHE A 33 -7.71 -6.42 -15.26
N SER A 34 -7.47 -6.74 -16.52
CA SER A 34 -7.75 -5.82 -17.61
C SER A 34 -9.26 -5.68 -17.77
N VAL A 35 -9.78 -4.44 -17.72
CA VAL A 35 -11.20 -4.16 -17.99
C VAL A 35 -11.58 -4.51 -19.43
N GLN A 36 -10.62 -4.40 -20.36
CA GLN A 36 -10.87 -4.64 -21.79
C GLN A 36 -11.00 -6.13 -22.11
N SER A 37 -10.15 -6.98 -21.53
CA SER A 37 -10.11 -8.41 -21.84
C SER A 37 -10.70 -9.31 -20.75
N GLY A 38 -10.94 -8.77 -19.54
CA GLY A 38 -11.37 -9.52 -18.36
C GLY A 38 -10.31 -10.47 -17.79
N ARG A 39 -9.08 -10.47 -18.34
CA ARG A 39 -8.01 -11.37 -17.92
C ARG A 39 -7.25 -10.80 -16.72
N LEU A 40 -6.82 -11.69 -15.83
CA LEU A 40 -5.83 -11.38 -14.80
C LEU A 40 -4.54 -10.91 -15.49
N ILE A 41 -4.00 -9.79 -15.03
CA ILE A 41 -2.75 -9.21 -15.53
C ILE A 41 -1.66 -9.19 -14.47
N GLY A 42 -2.02 -9.30 -13.19
CA GLY A 42 -1.05 -9.34 -12.11
C GLY A 42 -1.72 -9.25 -10.75
N GLU A 43 -0.87 -9.22 -9.73
CA GLU A 43 -1.21 -9.08 -8.34
C GLU A 43 -0.51 -7.85 -7.77
N ASN A 44 -1.15 -7.21 -6.79
CA ASN A 44 -0.56 -6.06 -6.12
C ASN A 44 -0.71 -6.18 -4.61
N HIS A 45 0.36 -5.88 -3.88
CA HIS A 45 0.41 -5.87 -2.43
C HIS A 45 0.87 -4.52 -1.93
N LEU A 46 0.06 -3.87 -1.10
CA LEU A 46 0.36 -2.54 -0.57
C LEU A 46 0.32 -2.51 0.96
N THR A 47 1.40 -2.02 1.56
CA THR A 47 1.55 -1.92 3.02
C THR A 47 2.06 -0.56 3.45
N LYS A 48 1.86 -0.25 4.72
CA LYS A 48 2.42 0.92 5.38
C LYS A 48 3.78 0.57 6.00
N MET A 49 4.74 1.48 5.85
CA MET A 49 6.07 1.43 6.45
C MET A 49 6.39 2.78 7.09
N LEU A 50 7.48 2.84 7.87
CA LEU A 50 8.02 4.06 8.47
C LEU A 50 6.94 4.85 9.24
N ASP A 51 6.36 4.21 10.25
CA ASP A 51 5.28 4.74 11.09
C ASP A 51 4.02 5.16 10.31
N GLY A 52 3.75 4.46 9.20
CA GLY A 52 2.59 4.71 8.36
C GLY A 52 2.70 5.93 7.45
N LYS A 53 3.89 6.52 7.33
CA LYS A 53 4.14 7.71 6.49
C LYS A 53 4.48 7.35 5.04
N VAL A 54 4.90 6.12 4.80
CA VAL A 54 5.26 5.62 3.47
C VAL A 54 4.42 4.40 3.15
N VAL A 55 3.90 4.36 1.93
CA VAL A 55 3.27 3.18 1.36
C VAL A 55 4.26 2.49 0.45
N PHE A 56 4.48 1.21 0.74
CA PHE A 56 5.28 0.32 -0.07
C PHE A 56 4.35 -0.56 -0.90
N GLU A 57 4.62 -0.61 -2.20
CA GLU A 57 3.91 -1.44 -3.17
C GLU A 57 4.84 -2.55 -3.65
N HIS A 58 4.27 -3.75 -3.82
CA HIS A 58 4.87 -4.84 -4.57
C HIS A 58 3.87 -5.35 -5.61
N TRP A 59 4.22 -5.13 -6.87
CA TRP A 59 3.50 -5.58 -8.05
C TRP A 59 4.18 -6.81 -8.66
N THR A 60 3.38 -7.79 -9.07
CA THR A 60 3.85 -8.93 -9.88
C THR A 60 2.88 -9.16 -11.02
N ASP A 61 3.35 -9.09 -12.27
CA ASP A 61 2.50 -9.40 -13.42
C ASP A 61 2.48 -10.91 -13.75
N VAL A 62 1.54 -11.31 -14.61
CA VAL A 62 1.41 -12.72 -15.04
C VAL A 62 2.57 -13.23 -15.91
N LEU A 63 3.50 -12.36 -16.32
CA LEU A 63 4.68 -12.68 -17.12
C LEU A 63 5.97 -12.74 -16.28
N GLY A 64 5.89 -12.50 -14.97
CA GLY A 64 7.03 -12.50 -14.04
C GLY A 64 7.79 -11.17 -13.97
N ILE A 65 7.21 -10.07 -14.46
CA ILE A 65 7.73 -8.73 -14.19
C ILE A 65 7.32 -8.33 -12.77
N GLU A 66 8.30 -7.96 -11.97
CA GLU A 66 8.11 -7.48 -10.61
C GLU A 66 8.41 -6.00 -10.54
N GLY A 67 7.59 -5.27 -9.78
CA GLY A 67 7.75 -3.84 -9.56
C GLY A 67 7.55 -3.47 -8.11
N HIS A 68 8.23 -2.42 -7.68
CA HIS A 68 8.05 -1.83 -6.37
C HIS A 68 7.79 -0.34 -6.47
N SER A 69 6.99 0.19 -5.55
CA SER A 69 6.94 1.64 -5.36
C SER A 69 6.99 2.08 -3.92
N PHE A 70 7.48 3.30 -3.72
CA PHE A 70 7.40 4.03 -2.48
C PHE A 70 6.57 5.28 -2.73
N THR A 71 5.46 5.39 -2.00
CA THR A 71 4.57 6.55 -2.08
C THR A 71 4.48 7.26 -0.73
N LEU A 72 4.70 8.56 -0.71
CA LEU A 72 4.67 9.37 0.52
C LEU A 72 4.14 10.78 0.27
N TYR A 73 3.62 11.44 1.30
CA TYR A 73 3.22 12.83 1.20
C TYR A 73 4.42 13.73 1.52
N ASP A 74 4.81 14.56 0.57
CA ASP A 74 5.80 15.61 0.82
C ASP A 74 5.11 16.88 1.33
N SER A 75 5.26 17.14 2.63
CA SER A 75 4.72 18.34 3.28
C SER A 75 5.29 19.65 2.74
N VAL A 76 6.49 19.63 2.14
CA VAL A 76 7.13 20.84 1.61
C VAL A 76 6.48 21.25 0.28
N SER A 77 6.33 20.32 -0.66
CA SER A 77 5.67 20.61 -1.95
C SER A 77 4.15 20.46 -1.93
N GLY A 78 3.58 19.93 -0.85
CA GLY A 78 2.13 19.78 -0.68
C GLY A 78 1.51 18.80 -1.68
N CYS A 79 2.26 17.78 -2.09
CA CYS A 79 1.80 16.72 -2.97
C CYS A 79 2.34 15.35 -2.55
N TRP A 80 1.69 14.31 -3.06
CA TRP A 80 2.20 12.96 -2.95
C TRP A 80 3.35 12.77 -3.93
N LEU A 81 4.38 12.04 -3.54
CA LEU A 81 5.47 11.61 -4.39
C LEU A 81 5.42 10.09 -4.48
N GLN A 82 5.50 9.56 -5.69
CA GLN A 82 5.64 8.12 -5.91
C GLN A 82 6.85 7.89 -6.81
N ASN A 83 7.73 6.98 -6.37
CA ASN A 83 8.80 6.44 -7.19
C ASN A 83 8.51 4.96 -7.39
N TRP A 84 8.31 4.55 -8.63
CA TRP A 84 8.07 3.16 -9.03
C TRP A 84 9.27 2.65 -9.82
N VAL A 85 9.68 1.41 -9.58
CA VAL A 85 10.77 0.73 -10.27
C VAL A 85 10.37 -0.71 -10.62
N ASP A 86 10.98 -1.29 -11.64
CA ASP A 86 10.82 -2.72 -11.94
C ASP A 86 12.13 -3.49 -12.09
N ASN A 87 12.02 -4.81 -12.12
CA ASN A 87 13.12 -5.74 -12.33
C ASN A 87 13.75 -5.70 -13.74
N ARG A 88 13.26 -4.81 -14.63
CA ARG A 88 13.88 -4.50 -15.93
C ARG A 88 14.73 -3.23 -15.89
N GLY A 89 14.81 -2.58 -14.73
CA GLY A 89 15.56 -1.34 -14.54
C GLY A 89 14.83 -0.08 -14.99
N ILE A 90 13.51 -0.15 -15.20
CA ILE A 90 12.69 1.02 -15.50
C ILE A 90 12.34 1.74 -14.20
N MET A 91 12.34 3.07 -14.24
CA MET A 91 11.90 3.93 -13.14
C MET A 91 10.88 4.95 -13.64
N ASN A 92 9.83 5.17 -12.85
CA ASN A 92 8.84 6.23 -13.08
C ASN A 92 8.61 7.02 -11.79
N ASN A 93 8.85 8.33 -11.86
CA ASN A 93 8.65 9.24 -10.74
C ASN A 93 7.44 10.12 -11.04
N SER A 94 6.50 10.18 -10.10
CA SER A 94 5.24 10.90 -10.29
C SER A 94 4.86 11.73 -9.08
N LYS A 95 4.09 12.79 -9.35
CA LYS A 95 3.51 13.66 -8.33
C LYS A 95 2.02 13.42 -8.27
N GLY A 96 1.53 13.08 -7.09
CA GLY A 96 0.14 12.76 -6.81
C GLY A 96 -0.63 13.89 -6.14
N ARG A 97 -1.91 14.00 -6.47
CA ARG A 97 -2.88 14.84 -5.76
C ARG A 97 -4.19 14.08 -5.59
N LEU A 98 -4.81 14.26 -4.43
CA LEU A 98 -6.16 13.77 -4.17
C LEU A 98 -7.17 14.78 -4.74
N SER A 99 -8.13 14.29 -5.52
CA SER A 99 -9.25 15.07 -6.07
C SER A 99 -10.55 14.33 -5.75
N GLY A 100 -11.29 14.84 -4.76
CA GLY A 100 -12.37 14.07 -4.15
C GLY A 100 -11.80 12.83 -3.47
N ASP A 101 -12.21 11.66 -3.91
CA ASP A 101 -11.67 10.37 -3.46
C ASP A 101 -10.73 9.71 -4.48
N THR A 102 -10.48 10.35 -5.62
CA THR A 102 -9.56 9.84 -6.64
C THR A 102 -8.15 10.35 -6.39
N MET A 103 -7.18 9.44 -6.27
CA MET A 103 -5.77 9.80 -6.29
C MET A 103 -5.28 9.87 -7.74
N MET A 104 -4.70 10.99 -8.14
CA MET A 104 -4.16 11.19 -9.48
C MET A 104 -2.66 11.47 -9.42
N PHE A 105 -1.87 10.62 -10.07
CA PHE A 105 -0.44 10.79 -10.26
C PHE A 105 -0.12 11.29 -11.66
N LEU A 106 0.80 12.24 -11.77
CA LEU A 106 1.28 12.80 -13.01
C LEU A 106 2.80 12.64 -13.10
N SER A 107 3.30 12.11 -14.21
CA SER A 107 4.73 12.11 -14.57
C SER A 107 4.95 12.73 -15.95
N GLY A 108 6.14 13.32 -16.16
CA GLY A 108 6.57 13.91 -17.43
C GLY A 108 7.79 13.17 -17.96
N SER A 109 7.77 12.79 -19.24
CA SER A 109 8.42 11.58 -19.72
C SER A 109 9.95 11.59 -19.86
N VAL A 110 10.48 10.38 -19.69
CA VAL A 110 11.61 9.79 -20.42
C VAL A 110 11.49 10.07 -21.93
N PRO A 111 12.58 10.27 -22.70
CA PRO A 111 12.47 10.68 -24.10
C PRO A 111 11.90 9.56 -24.97
N GLU A 112 10.66 9.72 -25.44
CA GLU A 112 10.07 8.90 -26.50
C GLU A 112 9.77 9.82 -27.70
N GLY A 113 10.78 10.00 -28.56
CA GLY A 113 10.73 10.96 -29.68
C GLY A 113 10.71 12.44 -29.24
N ASN A 114 10.75 13.36 -30.20
CA ASN A 114 10.92 14.81 -29.99
C ASN A 114 9.75 15.53 -29.26
N SER A 115 8.85 14.80 -28.61
CA SER A 115 7.69 15.32 -27.88
C SER A 115 7.71 14.80 -26.45
N LYS A 116 7.78 15.70 -25.46
CA LYS A 116 7.68 15.35 -24.04
C LYS A 116 6.27 14.82 -23.77
N ALA A 117 6.14 13.50 -23.67
CA ALA A 117 4.88 12.91 -23.25
C ALA A 117 4.61 13.22 -21.76
N LEU A 118 3.34 13.19 -21.38
CA LEU A 118 2.86 13.25 -20.02
C LEU A 118 2.07 11.99 -19.75
N HIS A 119 2.32 11.34 -18.60
CA HIS A 119 1.56 10.17 -18.17
C HIS A 119 0.72 10.56 -16.95
N ARG A 120 -0.56 10.17 -16.98
CA ARG A 120 -1.48 10.32 -15.86
C ARG A 120 -1.96 8.94 -15.43
N MET A 121 -1.90 8.70 -14.13
CA MET A 121 -2.48 7.52 -13.49
C MET A 121 -3.53 7.96 -12.48
N SER A 122 -4.74 7.43 -12.61
CA SER A 122 -5.84 7.69 -11.68
C SER A 122 -6.23 6.41 -10.94
N LEU A 123 -6.31 6.48 -9.62
CA LEU A 123 -6.80 5.41 -8.74
C LEU A 123 -8.17 5.83 -8.19
N ILE A 124 -9.22 5.18 -8.68
CA ILE A 124 -10.62 5.55 -8.44
C ILE A 124 -11.25 4.46 -7.56
N PRO A 125 -11.56 4.76 -6.29
CA PRO A 125 -12.24 3.80 -5.42
C PRO A 125 -13.68 3.58 -5.91
N VAL A 126 -14.06 2.32 -6.10
CA VAL A 126 -15.43 1.93 -6.48
C VAL A 126 -16.19 1.41 -5.27
N SER A 127 -15.53 0.60 -4.44
CA SER A 127 -16.06 0.07 -3.19
C SER A 127 -14.90 -0.27 -2.24
N PRO A 128 -15.15 -0.69 -0.97
CA PRO A 128 -14.08 -1.13 -0.08
C PRO A 128 -13.18 -2.26 -0.64
N ASN A 129 -13.71 -3.04 -1.58
CA ASN A 129 -13.05 -4.22 -2.16
C ASN A 129 -12.80 -4.10 -3.66
N GLU A 130 -13.01 -2.90 -4.24
CA GLU A 130 -12.84 -2.67 -5.66
C GLU A 130 -12.26 -1.29 -5.95
N LEU A 131 -11.24 -1.26 -6.80
CA LEU A 131 -10.55 -0.06 -7.25
C LEU A 131 -10.38 -0.12 -8.77
N ILE A 132 -10.52 1.01 -9.45
CA ILE A 132 -10.17 1.16 -10.87
C ILE A 132 -8.88 1.96 -11.00
N GLN A 133 -7.94 1.44 -11.79
CA GLN A 133 -6.73 2.15 -12.19
C GLN A 133 -6.80 2.48 -13.68
N CYS A 134 -6.70 3.77 -14.01
CA CYS A 134 -6.65 4.25 -15.39
C CYS A 134 -5.29 4.87 -15.67
N GLY A 135 -4.65 4.43 -16.75
CA GLY A 135 -3.42 5.02 -17.26
C GLY A 135 -3.67 5.73 -18.57
N GLU A 136 -3.20 6.96 -18.69
CA GLU A 136 -3.40 7.81 -19.85
C GLU A 136 -2.10 8.50 -20.24
N VAL A 137 -1.94 8.81 -21.53
CA VAL A 137 -0.82 9.60 -22.05
C VAL A 137 -1.33 10.82 -22.80
N SER A 138 -0.59 11.92 -22.74
CA SER A 138 -0.75 13.08 -23.60
C SER A 138 0.58 13.41 -24.26
N ILE A 139 0.54 13.74 -25.56
CA ILE A 139 1.71 14.16 -26.34
C ILE A 139 1.61 15.62 -26.80
N ASP A 140 0.54 16.32 -26.38
CA ASP A 140 0.18 17.67 -26.80
C ASP A 140 0.04 18.61 -25.60
N SER A 141 0.88 18.39 -24.58
CA SER A 141 0.92 19.19 -23.35
C SER A 141 -0.41 19.18 -22.59
N ALA A 142 -0.96 17.99 -22.35
CA ALA A 142 -2.18 17.72 -21.59
C ALA A 142 -3.49 18.22 -22.22
N GLN A 143 -3.50 18.61 -23.50
CA GLN A 143 -4.73 19.01 -24.20
C GLN A 143 -5.63 17.80 -24.48
N HIS A 144 -5.07 16.70 -24.97
CA HIS A 144 -5.79 15.45 -25.18
C HIS A 144 -5.10 14.30 -24.46
N TRP A 145 -5.91 13.38 -23.92
CA TRP A 145 -5.46 12.22 -23.18
C TRP A 145 -5.92 10.94 -23.86
N GLN A 146 -4.98 10.07 -24.17
CA GLN A 146 -5.22 8.75 -24.75
C GLN A 146 -5.06 7.69 -23.67
N LYS A 147 -6.09 6.85 -23.49
CA LYS A 147 -6.05 5.75 -22.53
C LYS A 147 -5.06 4.67 -22.98
N LYS A 148 -4.09 4.34 -22.13
CA LYS A 148 -3.12 3.27 -22.33
C LYS A 148 -3.53 1.99 -21.63
N PHE A 149 -4.08 2.10 -20.43
CA PHE A 149 -4.59 0.94 -19.71
C PHE A 149 -5.79 1.28 -18.84
N HIS A 150 -6.57 0.25 -18.53
CA HIS A 150 -7.76 0.31 -17.69
C HIS A 150 -7.84 -0.99 -16.91
N PHE A 151 -7.51 -0.92 -15.63
CA PHE A 151 -7.39 -2.09 -14.77
C PHE A 151 -8.42 -2.03 -13.65
N ARG A 152 -8.95 -3.19 -13.31
CA ARG A 152 -9.87 -3.42 -12.20
C ARG A 152 -9.15 -4.24 -11.15
N TYR A 153 -9.04 -3.69 -9.96
CA TYR A 153 -8.45 -4.30 -8.79
C TYR A 153 -9.58 -4.88 -7.96
N LEU A 154 -9.52 -6.18 -7.68
CA LEU A 154 -10.43 -6.88 -6.78
C LEU A 154 -9.65 -7.34 -5.56
N ARG A 155 -10.14 -6.95 -4.37
CA ARG A 155 -9.46 -7.26 -3.11
C ARG A 155 -9.43 -8.78 -2.91
N LYS A 156 -8.27 -9.33 -2.59
CA LYS A 156 -8.15 -10.73 -2.20
C LYS A 156 -8.87 -10.96 -0.86
N PRO A 157 -9.61 -12.06 -0.69
CA PRO A 157 -10.23 -12.39 0.58
C PRO A 157 -9.16 -12.56 1.67
N ALA A 158 -9.49 -12.19 2.91
CA ALA A 158 -8.56 -12.27 4.04
C ALA A 158 -7.99 -13.69 4.29
N ASN A 159 -8.62 -14.74 3.75
CA ASN A 159 -8.14 -16.12 3.85
C ASN A 159 -6.99 -16.46 2.86
N ASP A 160 -6.69 -15.57 1.90
CA ASP A 160 -5.50 -15.63 1.02
C ASP A 160 -4.32 -14.77 1.56
N VAL A 161 -4.50 -14.18 2.75
CA VAL A 161 -3.37 -13.82 3.61
C VAL A 161 -2.73 -15.13 4.02
N LEU A 162 -1.65 -15.52 3.34
CA LEU A 162 -0.84 -16.73 3.55
C LEU A 162 -1.56 -17.75 4.44
N ASN A 163 -2.26 -18.75 3.88
CA ASN A 163 -2.82 -19.81 4.71
C ASN A 163 -1.65 -20.63 5.31
N CYS A 164 -1.12 -20.18 6.45
CA CYS A 164 0.20 -20.58 6.95
C CYS A 164 0.28 -22.04 7.35
N ARG A 165 -0.88 -22.66 7.61
CA ARG A 165 -0.98 -24.09 7.86
C ARG A 165 -0.74 -24.90 6.58
N ASN A 166 -1.16 -24.40 5.42
CA ASN A 166 -1.15 -25.10 4.14
C ASN A 166 -0.18 -24.52 3.10
N ALA A 167 0.53 -23.42 3.40
CA ALA A 167 1.50 -22.81 2.49
C ALA A 167 2.58 -23.85 2.09
N PRO A 168 2.86 -24.03 0.78
CA PRO A 168 3.84 -25.00 0.32
C PRO A 168 5.20 -24.73 0.97
N ARG A 169 5.90 -25.81 1.36
CA ARG A 169 7.28 -25.78 1.88
C ARG A 169 8.25 -25.31 0.78
N SER A 170 8.23 -24.05 0.39
CA SER A 170 9.30 -23.48 -0.44
C SER A 170 10.47 -23.06 0.46
N LEU A 171 11.69 -23.11 -0.10
CA LEU A 171 12.94 -22.74 0.57
C LEU A 171 13.10 -21.22 0.79
N ALA A 172 12.13 -20.39 0.38
CA ALA A 172 12.23 -18.93 0.35
C ALA A 172 11.73 -18.22 1.63
N TYR A 173 11.29 -18.96 2.64
CA TYR A 173 10.82 -18.38 3.89
C TYR A 173 11.93 -18.29 4.93
N PHE A 174 12.10 -17.10 5.52
CA PHE A 174 12.74 -17.00 6.83
C PHE A 174 11.77 -17.59 7.86
N ARG A 175 12.25 -18.57 8.63
CA ARG A 175 11.50 -19.21 9.71
C ARG A 175 12.22 -18.96 11.03
N GLY A 176 11.48 -18.46 12.01
CA GLY A 176 11.96 -18.29 13.38
C GLY A 176 10.93 -18.76 14.40
N GLU A 177 11.41 -19.06 15.61
CA GLU A 177 10.56 -19.10 16.80
C GLU A 177 10.50 -17.69 17.40
N ILE A 178 9.30 -17.21 17.70
CA ILE A 178 9.10 -15.98 18.48
C ILE A 178 8.50 -16.37 19.82
N GLU A 179 9.10 -15.89 20.90
CA GLU A 179 8.53 -15.90 22.24
C GLU A 179 7.97 -14.50 22.52
N TYR A 180 6.71 -14.43 22.96
CA TYR A 180 6.01 -13.17 23.19
C TYR A 180 5.17 -13.25 24.46
N ALA A 181 4.98 -12.10 25.10
CA ALA A 181 4.16 -11.94 26.29
C ALA A 181 3.07 -10.89 26.02
N TYR A 182 1.84 -11.18 26.43
CA TYR A 182 0.76 -10.19 26.43
C TYR A 182 0.82 -9.38 27.74
N SER A 183 0.76 -8.06 27.65
CA SER A 183 0.44 -7.18 28.77
C SER A 183 -1.03 -6.79 28.68
N TYR A 184 -1.84 -7.18 29.66
CA TYR A 184 -3.22 -6.76 29.79
C TYR A 184 -3.33 -5.72 30.89
N GLU A 185 -4.01 -4.60 30.60
CA GLU A 185 -4.32 -3.54 31.57
C GLU A 185 -5.84 -3.41 31.67
N SER A 186 -6.35 -3.44 32.91
CA SER A 186 -7.78 -3.32 33.23
C SER A 186 -7.95 -2.52 34.52
N GLU A 187 -8.98 -1.68 34.58
CA GLU A 187 -9.36 -0.95 35.80
C GLU A 187 -9.96 -1.87 36.88
N GLN A 188 -10.37 -3.09 36.51
CA GLN A 188 -10.84 -4.13 37.42
C GLN A 188 -9.87 -5.31 37.42
N ILE A 189 -9.32 -5.65 38.58
CA ILE A 189 -8.52 -6.87 38.77
C ILE A 189 -9.47 -8.07 38.68
N ASP A 190 -9.39 -8.79 37.57
CA ASP A 190 -9.90 -10.16 37.48
C ASP A 190 -8.73 -11.12 37.75
N ALA A 191 -8.80 -11.87 38.85
CA ALA A 191 -7.78 -12.83 39.24
C ALA A 191 -7.58 -13.94 38.19
N ASP A 192 -8.59 -14.23 37.37
CA ASP A 192 -8.47 -15.18 36.28
C ASP A 192 -7.75 -14.60 35.04
N SER A 193 -7.63 -13.28 34.95
CA SER A 193 -6.92 -12.59 33.84
C SER A 193 -5.40 -12.57 34.04
N LEU A 194 -4.90 -12.66 35.28
CA LEU A 194 -3.46 -12.71 35.59
C LEU A 194 -2.87 -14.13 35.51
N ALA A 195 -3.68 -15.18 35.68
CA ALA A 195 -3.22 -16.57 35.66
C ALA A 195 -3.12 -17.17 34.24
N ARG A 196 -3.65 -16.49 33.21
CA ARG A 196 -3.77 -17.00 31.84
C ARG A 196 -2.71 -16.51 30.86
N THR A 197 -1.82 -15.62 31.27
CA THR A 197 -0.75 -15.09 30.41
C THR A 197 0.54 -15.89 30.59
N LYS A 198 0.62 -17.05 29.94
CA LYS A 198 1.88 -17.77 29.75
C LYS A 198 2.53 -17.31 28.44
N PRO A 199 3.86 -17.09 28.40
CA PRO A 199 4.55 -16.87 27.13
C PRO A 199 4.26 -18.01 26.17
N GLY A 200 3.69 -17.68 25.01
CA GLY A 200 3.42 -18.64 23.94
C GLY A 200 4.66 -18.81 23.07
N LYS A 201 4.92 -20.03 22.61
CA LYS A 201 5.83 -20.26 21.48
C LYS A 201 5.03 -20.28 20.19
N SER A 202 5.49 -19.58 19.17
CA SER A 202 4.77 -19.46 17.91
C SER A 202 5.72 -19.42 16.73
N ILE A 203 5.19 -19.79 15.57
CA ILE A 203 5.96 -19.81 14.34
C ILE A 203 5.68 -18.52 13.59
N PHE A 204 6.75 -17.79 13.32
CA PHE A 204 6.74 -16.69 12.37
C PHE A 204 7.33 -17.18 11.05
N ARG A 205 6.62 -16.87 9.95
CA ARG A 205 7.12 -17.07 8.60
C ARG A 205 7.16 -15.72 7.90
N TYR A 206 8.30 -15.42 7.30
CA TYR A 206 8.43 -14.28 6.41
C TYR A 206 8.83 -14.78 5.04
N ASP A 207 8.01 -14.49 4.05
CA ASP A 207 8.29 -14.79 2.66
C ASP A 207 9.17 -13.68 2.09
N LEU A 208 10.41 -14.01 1.77
CA LEU A 208 11.37 -13.06 1.21
C LEU A 208 11.04 -12.71 -0.24
N SER A 209 10.24 -13.52 -0.93
CA SER A 209 9.90 -13.29 -2.35
C SER A 209 8.79 -12.26 -2.54
N ASN A 210 7.83 -12.19 -1.60
CA ASN A 210 6.70 -11.27 -1.70
C ASN A 210 6.59 -10.29 -0.52
N TYR A 211 7.58 -10.29 0.38
CA TYR A 211 7.67 -9.42 1.57
C TYR A 211 6.53 -9.60 2.58
N ARG A 212 5.84 -10.75 2.55
CA ARG A 212 4.71 -11.03 3.45
C ARG A 212 5.16 -11.75 4.70
N SER A 213 4.63 -11.32 5.84
CA SER A 213 4.78 -12.01 7.12
C SER A 213 3.50 -12.70 7.54
N CYS A 214 3.63 -13.83 8.21
CA CYS A 214 2.53 -14.49 8.90
C CYS A 214 2.97 -15.00 10.26
N PHE A 215 2.07 -14.82 11.22
CA PHE A 215 2.24 -15.28 12.59
C PHE A 215 1.21 -16.39 12.88
N MET A 216 1.70 -17.54 13.35
CA MET A 216 0.87 -18.65 13.82
C MET A 216 1.04 -18.81 15.33
N GLY A 217 0.16 -18.15 16.07
CA GLY A 217 -0.06 -18.31 17.50
C GLY A 217 -0.88 -19.55 17.87
N PRO A 218 -0.77 -20.05 19.11
CA PRO A 218 -1.73 -21.00 19.68
C PRO A 218 -3.19 -20.46 19.62
N ASP A 219 -3.36 -19.13 19.63
CA ASP A 219 -4.67 -18.46 19.65
C ASP A 219 -5.11 -17.90 18.28
N THR A 220 -4.28 -18.02 17.23
CA THR A 220 -4.72 -17.69 15.87
C THR A 220 -5.58 -18.82 15.33
N VAL A 221 -6.90 -18.61 15.38
CA VAL A 221 -7.93 -19.43 14.73
C VAL A 221 -7.81 -19.29 13.22
#